data_AF-A0A1Y5DQY1-F1
#
_entry.id   AF-A0A1Y5DQY1-F1
#
_cell.length_a   1.000
_cell.length_b   1.000
_cell.length_c   1.000
_cell.angle_alpha   90.00
_cell.angle_beta   90.00
_cell.angle_gamma   90.00
#
_symmetry.space_group_name_H-M   'P 1'
#
loop_
_entity.id
_entity.type
_entity.pdbx_description
1 polymer ?
#
loop_
_entity_poly.entity_id
_entity_poly.type
_entity_poly.pdbx_seq_one_letter_code
_entity_poly.pdbx_strand_id
1 'polypeptide(L)'
;MFKEFNLDNFEESKNLLEEKIEKSRAAINELIEIENKTYNNFARPYQEIAEELNEFITPIFHIDSVKNSEQTQKVHEECLPLISNYETELSQNESVYSALKDIQYNHSSEIKAIQEEYSLSTEEIGNMLDFMSNNDVDEGTSTDNFTVTSKYSFNDIQYNDKRLLNATQIKVVENENR
;
A
#
# COMPACT_ATOMS: atom_id res chain seq x y z
N MET A 1 -9.26 -2.54 11.57
CA MET A 1 -9.19 -3.75 12.43
C MET A 1 -8.10 -4.62 11.82
N PHE A 2 -7.00 -4.88 12.54
CA PHE A 2 -5.99 -5.82 12.04
C PHE A 2 -6.66 -7.19 11.88
N LYS A 3 -6.51 -7.81 10.71
CA LYS A 3 -7.02 -9.17 10.49
C LYS A 3 -6.30 -10.12 11.45
N GLU A 4 -7.06 -11.01 12.10
CA GLU A 4 -6.45 -12.06 12.93
C GLU A 4 -5.55 -12.93 12.06
N PHE A 5 -4.35 -13.20 12.58
CA PHE A 5 -3.38 -14.10 11.97
C PHE A 5 -3.96 -15.53 11.98
N ASN A 6 -4.44 -15.99 10.83
CA ASN A 6 -4.87 -17.37 10.68
C ASN A 6 -3.74 -18.20 10.04
N LEU A 7 -3.24 -19.19 10.78
CA LEU A 7 -2.22 -20.15 10.34
C LEU A 7 -2.83 -21.49 9.88
N ASP A 8 -4.16 -21.61 9.89
CA ASP A 8 -4.85 -22.78 9.37
C ASP A 8 -4.53 -22.91 7.88
N ASN A 9 -4.04 -24.08 7.45
CA ASN A 9 -3.58 -24.34 6.08
C ASN A 9 -2.43 -23.44 5.62
N PHE A 10 -1.53 -23.03 6.52
CA PHE A 10 -0.36 -22.22 6.18
C PHE A 10 0.53 -22.83 5.08
N GLU A 11 0.58 -24.16 4.96
CA GLU A 11 1.30 -24.85 3.87
C GLU A 11 0.68 -24.59 2.48
N GLU A 12 -0.61 -24.27 2.40
CA GLU A 12 -1.30 -23.94 1.15
C GLU A 12 -1.13 -22.46 0.77
N SER A 13 -0.41 -21.67 1.58
CA SER A 13 -0.22 -20.23 1.32
C SER A 13 0.37 -19.95 -0.05
N LYS A 14 1.25 -20.83 -0.56
CA LYS A 14 1.81 -20.71 -1.92
C LYS A 14 0.71 -20.77 -2.99
N ASN A 15 -0.19 -21.75 -2.90
CA ASN A 15 -1.27 -21.92 -3.88
C ASN A 15 -2.27 -20.76 -3.81
N LEU A 16 -2.62 -20.35 -2.59
CA LEU A 16 -3.47 -19.18 -2.37
C LEU A 16 -2.82 -17.87 -2.87
N LEU A 17 -1.49 -17.76 -2.76
CA LEU A 17 -0.75 -16.63 -3.30
C LEU A 17 -0.81 -16.60 -4.83
N GLU A 18 -0.62 -17.73 -5.49
CA GLU A 18 -0.74 -17.85 -6.95
C GLU A 18 -2.13 -17.42 -7.42
N GLU A 19 -3.20 -17.89 -6.77
CA GLU A 19 -4.58 -17.48 -7.08
C GLU A 19 -4.80 -15.97 -6.89
N LYS A 20 -4.25 -15.41 -5.80
CA LYS A 20 -4.35 -13.96 -5.52
C LYS A 20 -3.59 -13.12 -6.52
N ILE A 21 -2.41 -13.57 -6.95
CA ILE A 21 -1.63 -12.90 -7.99
C ILE A 21 -2.40 -12.92 -9.32
N GLU A 22 -3.00 -14.04 -9.71
CA GLU A 22 -3.82 -14.12 -10.94
C GLU A 22 -5.05 -13.22 -10.87
N LYS A 23 -5.75 -13.19 -9.73
CA LYS A 23 -6.87 -12.27 -9.51
C LYS A 23 -6.42 -10.82 -9.62
N SER A 24 -5.26 -10.51 -9.04
CA SER A 24 -4.66 -9.17 -9.07
C SER A 24 -4.31 -8.74 -10.50
N ARG A 25 -3.67 -9.62 -11.28
CA ARG A 25 -3.39 -9.39 -12.71
C ARG A 25 -4.67 -9.12 -13.50
N ALA A 26 -5.70 -9.94 -13.30
CA ALA A 26 -6.99 -9.75 -13.98
C ALA A 26 -7.62 -8.39 -13.64
N ALA A 27 -7.65 -8.02 -12.35
CA ALA A 27 -8.20 -6.74 -11.92
C ALA A 27 -7.40 -5.54 -12.48
N ILE A 28 -6.08 -5.62 -12.53
CA ILE A 28 -5.24 -4.57 -13.12
C ILE A 28 -5.49 -4.45 -14.62
N ASN A 29 -5.64 -5.57 -15.34
CA ASN A 29 -5.98 -5.55 -16.76
C ASN A 29 -7.34 -4.88 -16.99
N GLU A 30 -8.35 -5.15 -16.16
CA GLU A 30 -9.64 -4.46 -16.22
C GLU A 30 -9.51 -2.95 -15.96
N LEU A 31 -8.69 -2.53 -15.00
CA LEU A 31 -8.44 -1.12 -14.72
C LEU A 31 -7.76 -0.39 -15.90
N ILE A 32 -6.84 -1.07 -16.60
CA ILE A 32 -6.13 -0.50 -17.74
C ILE A 32 -7.10 -0.15 -18.89
N GLU A 33 -8.21 -0.89 -19.03
CA GLU A 33 -9.22 -0.63 -20.07
C GLU A 33 -10.12 0.58 -19.77
N ILE A 34 -10.07 1.15 -18.56
CA ILE A 34 -10.89 2.31 -18.19
C ILE A 34 -10.50 3.54 -19.05
N GLU A 35 -11.47 4.15 -19.72
CA GLU A 35 -11.30 5.46 -20.36
C GLU A 35 -11.38 6.60 -19.34
N ASN A 36 -10.67 7.71 -19.60
CA ASN A 36 -10.63 8.90 -18.73
C ASN A 36 -10.28 8.53 -17.28
N LYS A 37 -9.08 7.98 -17.10
CA LYS A 37 -8.58 7.52 -15.81
C LYS A 37 -8.36 8.71 -14.88
N THR A 38 -8.80 8.57 -13.64
CA THR A 38 -8.71 9.56 -12.57
C THR A 38 -8.13 8.90 -11.32
N TYR A 39 -7.93 9.70 -10.27
CA TYR A 39 -7.53 9.11 -9.00
C TYR A 39 -8.56 8.09 -8.51
N ASN A 40 -9.84 8.46 -8.51
CA ASN A 40 -10.90 7.65 -7.92
C ASN A 40 -11.23 6.36 -8.69
N ASN A 41 -11.12 6.36 -10.02
CA ASN A 41 -11.50 5.20 -10.84
C ASN A 41 -10.30 4.31 -11.25
N PHE A 42 -9.06 4.79 -11.08
CA PHE A 42 -7.86 4.03 -11.46
C PHE A 42 -6.82 3.99 -10.35
N ALA A 43 -6.28 5.13 -9.92
CA ALA A 43 -5.12 5.14 -9.01
C ALA A 43 -5.45 4.50 -7.65
N ARG A 44 -6.60 4.85 -7.07
CA ARG A 44 -7.08 4.28 -5.81
C ARG A 44 -7.42 2.79 -5.94
N PRO A 45 -8.25 2.34 -6.89
CA PRO A 45 -8.49 0.91 -7.10
C PRO A 45 -7.22 0.10 -7.34
N TYR A 46 -6.25 0.64 -8.10
CA TYR A 46 -4.95 0.01 -8.31
C TYR A 46 -4.18 -0.19 -6.99
N GLN A 47 -4.19 0.82 -6.11
CA GLN A 47 -3.59 0.72 -4.77
C GLN A 47 -4.33 -0.29 -3.89
N GLU A 48 -5.66 -0.30 -3.91
CA GLU A 48 -6.47 -1.26 -3.14
C GLU A 48 -6.15 -2.71 -3.54
N ILE A 49 -5.94 -2.98 -4.84
CA ILE A 49 -5.50 -4.28 -5.33
C ILE A 49 -4.12 -4.67 -4.77
N ALA A 50 -3.15 -3.75 -4.78
CA ALA A 50 -1.82 -4.01 -4.22
C ALA A 50 -1.90 -4.28 -2.71
N GLU A 51 -2.80 -3.57 -2.01
CA GLU A 51 -3.00 -3.76 -0.57
C GLU A 51 -3.63 -5.11 -0.24
N GLU A 52 -4.62 -5.57 -1.00
CA GLU A 52 -5.21 -6.90 -0.81
C GLU A 52 -4.15 -8.02 -0.83
N LEU A 53 -3.12 -7.84 -1.67
CA LEU A 53 -2.01 -8.78 -1.77
C LEU A 53 -1.04 -8.63 -0.58
N ASN A 54 -0.70 -7.40 -0.20
CA ASN A 54 0.16 -7.12 0.95
C ASN A 54 -0.42 -7.63 2.27
N GLU A 55 -1.74 -7.48 2.48
CA GLU A 55 -2.43 -8.00 3.65
C GLU A 55 -2.28 -9.53 3.77
N PHE A 56 -2.17 -10.24 2.64
CA PHE A 56 -1.98 -11.68 2.61
C PHE A 56 -0.51 -12.09 2.82
N ILE A 57 0.42 -11.35 2.21
CA ILE A 57 1.87 -11.63 2.29
C ILE A 57 2.44 -11.29 3.67
N THR A 58 1.98 -10.19 4.27
CA THR A 58 2.55 -9.65 5.52
C THR A 58 2.61 -10.69 6.63
N PRO A 59 1.54 -11.46 6.91
CA PRO A 59 1.59 -12.54 7.89
C PRO A 59 2.63 -13.63 7.63
N ILE A 60 2.82 -14.03 6.38
CA ILE A 60 3.75 -15.09 5.97
C ILE A 60 5.20 -14.68 6.29
N PHE A 61 5.56 -13.45 5.96
CA PHE A 61 6.90 -12.92 6.19
C PHE A 61 7.12 -12.56 7.65
N HIS A 62 6.10 -12.00 8.30
CA HIS A 62 6.17 -11.66 9.72
C HIS A 62 6.40 -12.91 10.58
N ILE A 63 5.61 -13.97 10.39
CA ILE A 63 5.73 -15.17 11.22
C ILE A 63 7.06 -15.88 11.01
N ASP A 64 7.60 -15.89 9.79
CA ASP A 64 8.93 -16.44 9.54
C ASP A 64 10.02 -15.61 10.24
N SER A 65 9.87 -14.28 10.28
CA SER A 65 10.81 -13.40 10.96
C SER A 65 10.76 -13.46 12.49
N VAL A 66 9.59 -13.62 13.11
CA VAL A 66 9.45 -13.57 14.59
C VAL A 66 9.32 -14.95 15.24
N LYS A 67 8.94 -15.97 14.48
CA LYS A 67 8.69 -17.34 14.95
C LYS A 67 9.09 -18.37 13.88
N ASN A 68 10.34 -18.31 13.46
CA ASN A 68 10.91 -19.20 12.46
C ASN A 68 10.79 -20.69 12.83
N SER A 69 10.51 -21.52 11.82
CA SER A 69 10.47 -22.98 11.85
C SER A 69 10.72 -23.54 10.45
N GLU A 70 10.99 -24.85 10.31
CA GLU A 70 11.13 -25.49 8.98
C GLU A 70 9.90 -25.25 8.09
N GLN A 71 8.70 -25.25 8.69
CA GLN A 71 7.45 -25.00 7.98
C GLN A 71 7.31 -23.54 7.52
N THR A 72 7.61 -22.56 8.39
CA THR A 72 7.52 -21.13 8.02
C THR A 72 8.55 -20.75 6.98
N GLN A 73 9.77 -21.27 7.12
CA GLN A 73 10.85 -21.01 6.19
C GLN A 73 10.52 -21.56 4.81
N LYS A 74 10.03 -22.80 4.73
CA LYS A 74 9.63 -23.42 3.47
C LYS A 74 8.60 -22.59 2.71
N VAL A 75 7.52 -22.17 3.39
CA VAL A 75 6.46 -21.37 2.76
C VAL A 75 6.98 -20.00 2.33
N HIS A 76 7.80 -19.35 3.16
CA HIS A 76 8.46 -18.09 2.82
C HIS A 76 9.32 -18.22 1.56
N GLU A 77 10.19 -19.24 1.49
CA GLU A 77 11.06 -19.51 0.34
C GLU A 77 10.27 -19.83 -0.94
N GLU A 78 9.12 -20.49 -0.83
CA GLU A 78 8.23 -20.77 -1.96
C GLU A 78 7.47 -19.53 -2.45
N CYS A 79 7.08 -18.62 -1.54
CA CYS A 79 6.32 -17.41 -1.87
C CYS A 79 7.20 -16.27 -2.40
N LEU A 80 8.40 -16.10 -1.87
CA LEU A 80 9.33 -15.02 -2.23
C LEU A 80 9.57 -14.86 -3.75
N PRO A 81 9.85 -15.92 -4.54
CA PRO A 81 10.05 -15.78 -5.97
C PRO A 81 8.77 -15.36 -6.72
N LEU A 82 7.59 -15.78 -6.26
CA LEU A 82 6.31 -15.39 -6.87
C LEU A 82 6.08 -13.89 -6.70
N ILE A 83 6.32 -13.37 -5.51
CA ILE A 83 6.19 -11.94 -5.17
C ILE A 83 7.20 -11.12 -5.98
N SER A 84 8.47 -11.53 -5.96
CA SER A 84 9.54 -10.82 -6.67
C SER A 84 9.27 -10.70 -8.16
N ASN A 85 8.78 -11.79 -8.78
CA ASN A 85 8.40 -11.79 -10.20
C ASN A 85 7.20 -10.87 -10.46
N TYR A 86 6.18 -10.94 -9.61
CA TYR A 86 4.98 -10.11 -9.74
C TYR A 86 5.28 -8.62 -9.57
N GLU A 87 6.04 -8.23 -8.55
CA GLU A 87 6.46 -6.83 -8.35
C GLU A 87 7.32 -6.33 -9.52
N THR A 88 8.20 -7.18 -10.05
CA THR A 88 9.00 -6.85 -11.24
C THR A 88 8.10 -6.60 -12.45
N GLU A 89 7.13 -7.48 -12.71
CA GLU A 89 6.14 -7.33 -13.78
C GLU A 89 5.36 -6.02 -13.66
N LEU A 90 4.84 -5.69 -12.48
CA LEU A 90 4.13 -4.44 -12.24
C LEU A 90 5.02 -3.21 -12.46
N SER A 91 6.26 -3.25 -11.97
CA SER A 91 7.20 -2.13 -12.11
C SER A 91 7.55 -1.81 -13.57
N GLN A 92 7.45 -2.81 -14.44
CA GLN A 92 7.72 -2.72 -15.87
C GLN A 92 6.45 -2.51 -16.71
N ASN A 93 5.28 -2.46 -16.09
CA ASN A 93 4.02 -2.30 -16.82
C ASN A 93 3.86 -0.86 -17.33
N GLU A 94 4.14 -0.66 -18.62
CA GLU A 94 4.09 0.64 -19.29
C GLU A 94 2.68 1.25 -19.29
N SER A 95 1.63 0.42 -19.32
CA SER A 95 0.23 0.90 -19.33
C SER A 95 -0.16 1.50 -17.98
N VAL A 96 0.22 0.83 -16.89
CA VAL A 96 0.03 1.35 -15.53
C VAL A 96 0.83 2.62 -15.35
N TYR A 97 2.10 2.63 -15.76
CA TYR A 97 2.93 3.83 -15.68
C TYR A 97 2.33 5.01 -16.45
N SER A 98 1.87 4.78 -17.68
CA SER A 98 1.26 5.81 -18.53
C SER A 98 -0.01 6.37 -17.91
N ALA A 99 -0.86 5.52 -17.33
CA ALA A 99 -2.07 5.93 -16.62
C ALA A 99 -1.76 6.78 -15.38
N LEU A 100 -0.82 6.34 -14.53
CA LEU A 100 -0.44 7.10 -13.33
C LEU A 100 0.21 8.44 -13.70
N LYS A 101 1.01 8.48 -14.77
CA LYS A 101 1.58 9.70 -15.33
C LYS A 101 0.47 10.65 -15.78
N ASP A 102 -0.48 10.18 -16.58
CA ASP A 102 -1.59 11.00 -17.05
C ASP A 102 -2.37 11.64 -15.89
N ILE A 103 -2.74 10.83 -14.88
CA ILE A 103 -3.45 11.31 -13.68
C ILE A 103 -2.59 12.34 -12.93
N GLN A 104 -1.29 12.08 -12.74
CA GLN A 104 -0.38 12.98 -12.03
C GLN A 104 -0.35 14.40 -12.61
N TYR A 105 -0.41 14.53 -13.94
CA TYR A 105 -0.25 15.83 -14.62
C TYR A 105 -1.59 16.46 -15.01
N ASN A 106 -2.56 15.65 -15.46
CA ASN A 106 -3.85 16.13 -15.96
C ASN A 106 -4.92 16.20 -14.86
N HIS A 107 -4.77 15.45 -13.76
CA HIS A 107 -5.68 15.43 -12.61
C HIS A 107 -5.01 15.93 -11.31
N SER A 108 -4.02 16.81 -11.44
CA SER A 108 -3.25 17.34 -10.30
C SER A 108 -4.09 18.06 -9.24
N SER A 109 -5.20 18.69 -9.62
CA SER A 109 -6.13 19.34 -8.69
C SER A 109 -6.93 18.35 -7.84
N GLU A 110 -7.36 17.22 -8.42
CA GLU A 110 -8.02 16.12 -7.71
C GLU A 110 -7.07 15.51 -6.66
N ILE A 111 -5.84 15.19 -7.10
CA ILE A 111 -4.78 14.67 -6.24
C ILE A 111 -4.53 15.60 -5.03
N LYS A 112 -4.44 16.92 -5.27
CA LYS A 112 -4.21 17.91 -4.22
C LYS A 112 -5.35 17.98 -3.20
N ALA A 113 -6.59 17.88 -3.66
CA ALA A 113 -7.76 17.89 -2.77
C ALA A 113 -7.79 16.67 -1.83
N ILE A 114 -7.48 15.50 -2.37
CA ILE A 114 -7.34 14.27 -1.58
C ILE A 114 -6.21 14.41 -0.56
N GLN A 115 -5.05 14.92 -0.98
CA GLN A 115 -3.93 15.14 -0.05
C GLN A 115 -4.29 16.08 1.10
N GLU A 116 -5.03 17.16 0.82
CA GLU A 116 -5.51 18.07 1.85
C GLU A 116 -6.50 17.38 2.81
N GLU A 117 -7.29 16.42 2.34
CA GLU A 117 -8.18 15.62 3.20
C GLU A 117 -7.40 14.67 4.14
N TYR A 118 -6.31 14.08 3.66
CA TYR A 118 -5.52 13.11 4.42
C TYR A 118 -4.29 13.72 5.14
N SER A 119 -4.04 15.02 4.99
CA SER A 119 -2.98 15.71 5.72
C SER A 119 -3.38 15.84 7.20
N LEU A 120 -2.48 15.45 8.10
CA LEU A 120 -2.64 15.79 9.52
C LEU A 120 -2.53 17.30 9.70
N SER A 121 -3.46 17.90 10.44
CA SER A 121 -3.34 19.30 10.85
C SER A 121 -2.13 19.51 11.75
N THR A 122 -1.62 20.74 11.82
CA THR A 122 -0.49 21.10 12.71
C THR A 122 -0.78 20.75 14.17
N GLU A 123 -2.04 20.84 14.59
CA GLU A 123 -2.51 20.47 15.92
C GLU A 123 -2.46 18.95 16.15
N GLU A 124 -2.92 18.16 15.18
CA GLU A 124 -2.85 16.69 15.23
C GLU A 124 -1.40 16.17 15.20
N ILE A 125 -0.53 16.83 14.44
CA ILE A 125 0.91 16.54 14.43
C ILE A 125 1.50 16.85 15.81
N GLY A 126 1.14 17.98 16.42
CA GLY A 126 1.57 18.33 17.78
C GLY A 126 1.15 17.27 18.80
N ASN A 127 -0.13 16.88 18.77
CA ASN A 127 -0.68 15.86 19.66
C ASN A 127 -0.01 14.48 19.46
N MET A 128 0.27 14.09 18.21
CA MET A 128 1.00 12.86 17.90
C MET A 128 2.43 12.89 18.44
N LEU A 129 3.15 14.00 18.24
CA LEU A 129 4.52 14.16 18.75
C LEU A 129 4.58 14.16 20.28
N ASP A 130 3.62 14.81 20.93
CA ASP A 130 3.48 14.81 22.38
C ASP A 130 3.20 13.39 22.92
N PHE A 131 2.34 12.62 22.24
CA PHE A 131 2.09 11.21 22.57
C PHE A 131 3.36 10.36 22.43
N MET A 132 4.13 10.51 21.35
CA MET A 132 5.36 9.75 21.14
C MET A 132 6.48 10.14 22.10
N SER A 133 6.53 11.41 22.52
CA SER A 133 7.51 11.93 23.47
C SER A 133 7.21 11.51 24.91
N ASN A 134 5.94 11.46 25.28
CA ASN A 134 5.50 11.11 26.64
C ASN A 134 5.21 9.61 26.73
N ASN A 135 6.25 8.80 26.94
CA ASN A 135 6.12 7.38 27.31
C ASN A 135 5.58 7.16 28.75
N ASP A 136 5.03 8.18 29.39
CA ASP A 136 4.37 8.04 30.70
C ASP A 136 2.91 7.64 30.47
N VAL A 137 2.67 6.33 30.43
CA VAL A 137 1.35 5.76 30.72
C VAL A 137 1.12 5.95 32.22
N ASP A 138 0.70 7.15 32.62
CA ASP A 138 0.14 7.34 33.95
C ASP A 138 -1.29 6.75 33.90
N GLU A 139 -1.57 5.76 34.75
CA GLU A 139 -2.80 4.94 34.80
C GLU A 139 -4.10 5.76 35.09
N GLY A 140 -4.06 7.09 35.00
CA GLY A 140 -5.17 8.00 35.28
C GLY A 140 -5.51 9.01 34.18
N THR A 141 -4.74 9.12 33.11
CA THR A 141 -5.08 9.99 31.97
C THR A 141 -5.88 9.20 30.94
N SER A 142 -7.14 9.59 30.77
CA SER A 142 -8.09 9.06 29.80
C SER A 142 -7.42 8.85 28.43
N THR A 143 -7.10 7.59 28.12
CA THR A 143 -6.65 7.06 26.82
C THR A 143 -7.71 7.23 25.71
N ASP A 144 -8.82 7.92 26.00
CA ASP A 144 -10.02 7.98 25.17
C ASP A 144 -9.96 8.99 24.01
N ASN A 145 -8.91 9.82 23.90
CA ASN A 145 -8.91 10.93 22.94
C ASN A 145 -7.90 10.85 21.79
N PHE A 146 -7.18 9.74 21.62
CA PHE A 146 -6.47 9.48 20.36
C PHE A 146 -7.03 8.23 19.70
N THR A 147 -8.26 8.36 19.20
CA THR A 147 -8.64 7.54 18.05
C THR A 147 -7.80 8.08 16.89
N VAL A 148 -6.69 7.42 16.56
CA VAL A 148 -6.24 7.39 15.16
C VAL A 148 -7.46 6.88 14.43
N THR A 149 -8.28 7.81 13.94
CA THR A 149 -9.52 7.44 13.28
C THR A 149 -9.10 6.47 12.18
N SER A 150 -9.87 5.40 12.02
CA SER A 150 -9.68 4.38 10.98
C SER A 150 -9.68 4.95 9.54
N LYS A 151 -9.64 6.27 9.41
CA LYS A 151 -9.53 7.08 8.21
C LYS A 151 -8.10 7.13 7.67
N TYR A 152 -7.09 6.87 8.50
CA TYR A 152 -5.69 6.82 8.10
C TYR A 152 -5.21 5.37 8.14
N SER A 153 -5.25 4.72 6.98
CA SER A 153 -4.52 3.48 6.79
C SER A 153 -3.02 3.82 6.74
N PHE A 154 -2.15 2.91 7.19
CA PHE A 154 -0.69 3.04 7.03
C PHE A 154 -0.29 3.27 5.56
N ASN A 155 -1.16 2.94 4.61
CA ASN A 155 -0.95 3.14 3.17
C ASN A 155 -1.27 4.55 2.66
N ASP A 156 -2.07 5.34 3.38
CA ASP A 156 -2.31 6.74 3.02
C ASP A 156 -1.03 7.58 3.24
N ILE A 157 -0.10 7.06 4.06
CA ILE A 157 1.21 7.65 4.35
C ILE A 157 2.16 7.53 3.16
N GLN A 158 2.02 6.53 2.26
CA GLN A 158 2.89 6.42 1.08
C GLN A 158 2.69 7.56 0.07
N TYR A 159 1.56 8.28 0.12
CA TYR A 159 1.27 9.44 -0.74
C TYR A 159 1.46 10.81 -0.06
N ASN A 160 2.02 10.85 1.15
CA ASN A 160 2.30 12.10 1.86
C ASN A 160 3.25 13.04 1.07
N ASP A 161 3.98 12.51 0.08
CA ASP A 161 4.96 13.27 -0.72
C ASP A 161 4.40 13.93 -1.99
N LYS A 162 3.08 14.05 -2.08
CA LYS A 162 2.33 14.72 -3.17
C LYS A 162 2.32 14.02 -4.53
N ARG A 163 2.77 12.77 -4.66
CA ARG A 163 3.16 12.19 -5.95
C ARG A 163 2.68 10.75 -6.15
N LEU A 164 2.01 10.48 -7.27
CA LEU A 164 1.71 9.15 -7.79
C LEU A 164 2.94 8.44 -8.39
N LEU A 165 3.86 9.24 -8.94
CA LEU A 165 5.11 8.76 -9.54
C LEU A 165 6.26 8.84 -8.53
N ASN A 166 7.13 7.84 -8.53
CA ASN A 166 8.36 7.89 -7.74
C ASN A 166 9.35 8.92 -8.30
N ALA A 167 10.40 9.25 -7.52
CA ALA A 167 11.37 10.28 -7.89
C ALA A 167 12.11 10.00 -9.20
N THR A 168 12.33 8.73 -9.55
CA THR A 168 12.98 8.33 -10.81
C THR A 168 12.05 8.53 -11.99
N GLN A 169 10.79 8.09 -11.86
CA GLN A 169 9.75 8.25 -12.87
C GLN A 169 9.50 9.73 -13.20
N ILE A 170 9.45 10.61 -12.20
CA ILE A 170 9.30 12.06 -12.41
C ILE A 170 10.44 12.61 -13.27
N LYS A 171 11.69 12.24 -12.98
CA LYS A 171 12.86 12.68 -13.77
C LYS A 171 12.79 12.22 -15.21
N VAL A 172 12.27 11.02 -15.47
CA VAL A 172 12.05 10.51 -16.83
C VAL A 172 11.06 11.42 -17.55
N VAL A 173 9.91 11.72 -16.95
CA VAL A 173 8.90 12.61 -17.54
C VAL A 173 9.44 14.02 -17.77
N GLU A 174 10.17 14.59 -16.81
CA GLU A 174 10.78 15.91 -16.95
C GLU A 174 11.79 15.98 -18.10
N ASN A 175 12.51 14.89 -18.38
CA ASN A 175 13.44 14.79 -19.50
C ASN A 175 12.73 14.58 -20.85
N GLU A 176 11.60 13.86 -20.88
CA GLU A 176 10.78 13.68 -22.09
C GLU A 176 10.14 15.00 -22.57
N ASN A 177 9.87 15.93 -21.65
CA ASN A 177 9.26 17.23 -21.94
C ASN A 177 10.27 18.34 -22.28
N ARG A 178 11.58 18.03 -22.35
CA ARG A 178 12.65 18.96 -22.73
C ARG A 178 13.03 18.81 -24.20
#